data_AF-A0A918P099-F1
#
_entry.id   AF-A0A918P099-F1
#
_cell.length_a   1.000
_cell.length_b   1.000
_cell.length_c   1.000
_cell.angle_alpha   90.00
_cell.angle_beta   90.00
_cell.angle_gamma   90.00
#
_symmetry.space_group_name_H-M   'P 1'
#
loop_
_entity.id
_entity.type
_entity.pdbx_description
1 polymer ?
#
loop_
_entity_poly.entity_id
_entity_poly.type
_entity_poly.pdbx_seq_one_letter_code
_entity_poly.pdbx_strand_id
1 'polypeptide(L)'
;MNAIAPNATLPFSFARNNGVMLVEEGNGRELWIRDDARPEAWGEVLRLHPAPGSVKVLQAAEFDKRLSAVYAGRDGAAGVVDDIGQDIDLTRMIEALPTVEDLLESEGDAPIIRMINALLTQALRDQASDIHIEPFEDCSVVRFRLDGSLRDVVTPHRALHGAMVSRIKIMANLDISEKRIPQDGRISIRLGGRPVDVRVSTLPTSHGERVVLRLLDKEAARLDLASLGMSAATLEEVDRLIRQPHGIILVTGPTGSGKTTTLYASLSRLDASTTNIMTVEDPVEYHLDGIGQTQVNARIDMSFAKALRAILRQDPDVIMIGEIRDLETAQIAVQASLTGHLVLATLHTNDAASAVTRLVDMGVEPFLLASSMLGVMAQRLVRRLCPECKAEHPVPYEGSAGRPHYRPVGCPACAQSGYRGRYGIYELMLIDDAMQRLIHDRSSEQQIRDQALATGMRSLRDDGMRWVQAGETSLEEILRVTRS
;
A
#
# COMPACT_ATOMS: atom_id res chain seq x y z
N MET A 1 6.68 2.83 -42.17
CA MET A 1 7.23 1.49 -41.90
C MET A 1 8.60 1.69 -41.26
N ASN A 2 8.75 1.38 -39.98
CA ASN A 2 10.02 1.53 -39.26
C ASN A 2 11.02 0.49 -39.77
N ALA A 3 12.23 0.95 -40.14
CA ALA A 3 13.28 0.10 -40.66
C ALA A 3 13.76 -0.90 -39.59
N ILE A 4 13.77 -2.19 -39.93
CA ILE A 4 14.21 -3.27 -39.05
C ILE A 4 15.73 -3.37 -39.13
N ALA A 5 16.40 -3.42 -37.97
CA ALA A 5 17.85 -3.53 -37.89
C ALA A 5 18.34 -4.88 -38.47
N PRO A 6 19.47 -4.92 -39.22
CA PRO A 6 19.90 -6.08 -40.00
C PRO A 6 20.30 -7.34 -39.20
N ASN A 7 20.31 -7.26 -37.87
CA ASN A 7 20.66 -8.35 -36.96
C ASN A 7 19.59 -8.68 -35.90
N ALA A 8 18.37 -8.17 -36.04
CA ALA A 8 17.29 -8.43 -35.10
C ALA A 8 16.26 -9.41 -35.67
N THR A 9 15.80 -10.34 -34.84
CA THR A 9 14.54 -11.10 -35.07
C THR A 9 13.40 -10.12 -35.34
N LEU A 10 12.52 -10.42 -36.30
CA LEU A 10 11.42 -9.53 -36.67
C LEU A 10 10.51 -9.23 -35.45
N PRO A 11 9.89 -8.04 -35.33
CA PRO A 11 8.91 -7.79 -34.28
C PRO A 11 7.71 -8.74 -34.35
N PHE A 12 7.19 -9.20 -33.20
CA PHE A 12 6.06 -10.16 -33.16
C PHE A 12 4.83 -9.67 -33.95
N SER A 13 4.46 -8.39 -33.80
CA SER A 13 3.32 -7.80 -34.50
C SER A 13 3.51 -7.79 -36.02
N PHE A 14 4.73 -7.50 -36.49
CA PHE A 14 5.06 -7.56 -37.91
C PHE A 14 5.00 -9.00 -38.42
N ALA A 15 5.60 -9.95 -37.68
CA ALA A 15 5.63 -11.36 -38.07
C ALA A 15 4.22 -11.99 -38.12
N ARG A 16 3.37 -11.68 -37.15
CA ARG A 16 1.98 -12.14 -37.08
C ARG A 16 1.12 -11.55 -38.20
N ASN A 17 1.19 -10.24 -38.41
CA ASN A 17 0.31 -9.56 -39.36
C ASN A 17 0.66 -9.85 -40.81
N ASN A 18 1.94 -10.09 -41.09
CA ASN A 18 2.45 -10.29 -42.44
C ASN A 18 2.77 -11.75 -42.76
N GLY A 19 2.65 -12.67 -41.81
CA GLY A 19 2.88 -14.10 -42.02
C GLY A 19 4.33 -14.45 -42.36
N VAL A 20 5.32 -13.70 -41.84
CA VAL A 20 6.74 -13.90 -42.15
C VAL A 20 7.57 -13.84 -40.87
N MET A 21 8.47 -14.80 -40.62
CA MET A 21 9.39 -14.76 -39.48
C MET A 21 10.79 -15.21 -39.86
N LEU A 22 11.80 -14.61 -39.22
CA LEU A 22 13.20 -14.98 -39.35
C LEU A 22 13.64 -15.71 -38.07
N VAL A 23 14.15 -16.92 -38.20
CA VAL A 23 14.56 -17.76 -37.06
C VAL A 23 16.03 -18.13 -37.22
N GLU A 24 16.78 -18.11 -36.13
CA GLU A 24 18.13 -18.68 -36.08
C GLU A 24 18.03 -20.13 -35.61
N GLU A 25 18.24 -21.09 -36.52
CA GLU A 25 18.32 -22.53 -36.21
C GLU A 25 19.70 -23.07 -36.62
N GLY A 26 20.47 -23.55 -35.64
CA GLY A 26 21.82 -24.08 -35.88
C GLY A 26 22.83 -23.01 -36.32
N ASN A 27 23.57 -23.27 -37.41
CA ASN A 27 24.58 -22.36 -37.97
C ASN A 27 24.03 -21.43 -39.10
N GLY A 28 22.70 -21.28 -39.22
CA GLY A 28 22.08 -20.49 -40.29
C GLY A 28 20.78 -19.81 -39.89
N ARG A 29 20.36 -18.82 -40.69
CA ARG A 29 19.08 -18.11 -40.57
C ARG A 29 18.05 -18.74 -41.50
N GLU A 30 16.89 -19.10 -40.99
CA GLU A 30 15.77 -19.57 -41.82
C GLU A 30 14.68 -18.50 -41.93
N LEU A 31 14.09 -18.36 -43.13
CA LEU A 31 12.90 -17.55 -43.36
C LEU A 31 11.69 -18.45 -43.44
N TRP A 32 10.75 -18.30 -42.50
CA TRP A 32 9.48 -19.03 -42.52
C TRP A 32 8.38 -18.10 -43.03
N ILE A 33 7.60 -18.57 -44.00
CA ILE A 33 6.55 -17.83 -44.70
C ILE A 33 5.25 -18.61 -44.55
N ARG A 34 4.18 -17.93 -44.15
CA ARG A 34 2.83 -18.50 -44.12
C ARG A 34 2.29 -18.59 -45.55
N ASP A 35 1.56 -19.66 -45.85
CA ASP A 35 1.02 -19.94 -47.19
C ASP A 35 0.11 -18.85 -47.78
N ASP A 36 -0.48 -18.00 -46.94
CA ASP A 36 -1.29 -16.84 -47.32
C ASP A 36 -0.52 -15.49 -47.30
N ALA A 37 0.79 -15.50 -47.05
CA ALA A 37 1.59 -14.29 -46.92
C ALA A 37 1.76 -13.58 -48.27
N ARG A 38 1.61 -12.26 -48.27
CA ARG A 38 1.69 -11.45 -49.49
C ARG A 38 3.14 -11.34 -50.00
N PRO A 39 3.39 -11.33 -51.32
CA PRO A 39 4.73 -11.17 -51.91
C PRO A 39 5.53 -9.98 -51.38
N GLU A 40 4.86 -8.87 -51.09
CA GLU A 40 5.46 -7.65 -50.57
C GLU A 40 6.05 -7.84 -49.17
N ALA A 41 5.44 -8.70 -48.36
CA ALA A 41 5.84 -8.94 -46.98
C ALA A 41 7.18 -9.68 -46.88
N TRP A 42 7.32 -10.82 -47.56
CA TRP A 42 8.60 -11.55 -47.56
C TRP A 42 9.64 -10.89 -48.47
N GLY A 43 9.22 -10.15 -49.51
CA GLY A 43 10.11 -9.35 -50.35
C GLY A 43 10.86 -8.27 -49.55
N GLU A 44 10.19 -7.58 -48.64
CA GLU A 44 10.82 -6.59 -47.76
C GLU A 44 11.78 -7.23 -46.76
N VAL A 45 11.45 -8.43 -46.24
CA VAL A 45 12.35 -9.18 -45.36
C VAL A 45 13.61 -9.63 -46.11
N LEU A 46 13.49 -10.12 -47.35
CA LEU A 46 14.64 -10.49 -48.19
C LEU A 46 15.48 -9.27 -48.60
N ARG A 47 14.87 -8.09 -48.77
CA ARG A 47 15.61 -6.85 -49.04
C ARG A 47 16.54 -6.48 -47.90
N LEU A 48 16.10 -6.66 -46.65
CA LEU A 48 16.87 -6.38 -45.44
C LEU A 48 17.81 -7.54 -45.04
N HIS A 49 17.44 -8.77 -45.41
CA HIS A 49 18.17 -10.00 -45.11
C HIS A 49 18.35 -10.85 -46.38
N PRO A 50 19.29 -10.49 -47.28
CA PRO A 50 19.36 -11.02 -48.65
C PRO A 50 19.82 -12.47 -48.80
N ALA A 51 20.13 -13.17 -47.71
CA ALA A 51 20.60 -14.56 -47.75
C ALA A 51 20.14 -15.37 -46.51
N PRO A 52 18.85 -15.71 -46.39
CA PRO A 52 18.45 -16.75 -45.44
C PRO A 52 19.07 -18.08 -45.90
N GLY A 53 19.69 -18.81 -44.98
CA GLY A 53 20.26 -20.14 -45.23
C GLY A 53 19.23 -21.16 -45.70
N SER A 54 17.95 -20.98 -45.37
CA SER A 54 16.84 -21.75 -45.96
C SER A 54 15.52 -20.96 -45.93
N VAL A 55 14.57 -21.33 -46.80
CA VAL A 55 13.20 -20.76 -46.82
C VAL A 55 12.19 -21.89 -46.68
N LYS A 56 11.24 -21.77 -45.76
CA LYS A 56 10.16 -22.75 -45.52
C LYS A 56 8.80 -22.08 -45.66
N VAL A 57 7.91 -22.67 -46.46
CA VAL A 57 6.50 -22.28 -46.53
C VAL A 57 5.70 -23.20 -45.62
N LEU A 58 4.95 -22.62 -44.69
CA LEU A 58 4.19 -23.32 -43.65
C LEU A 58 2.70 -23.02 -43.79
N GLN A 59 1.85 -23.99 -43.47
CA GLN A 59 0.42 -23.74 -43.34
C GLN A 59 0.13 -22.85 -42.15
N ALA A 60 -0.94 -22.05 -42.22
CA ALA A 60 -1.31 -21.08 -41.19
C ALA A 60 -1.30 -21.62 -39.76
N ALA A 61 -1.89 -22.79 -39.52
CA ALA A 61 -1.92 -23.41 -38.19
C ALA A 61 -0.53 -23.79 -37.65
N GLU A 62 0.37 -24.24 -38.53
CA GLU A 62 1.74 -24.59 -38.15
C GLU A 62 2.59 -23.34 -37.92
N PHE A 63 2.43 -22.32 -38.79
CA PHE A 63 3.09 -21.03 -38.64
C PHE A 63 2.73 -20.38 -37.30
N ASP A 64 1.44 -20.28 -36.96
CA ASP A 64 0.99 -19.62 -35.72
C ASP A 64 1.44 -20.37 -34.46
N LYS A 65 1.48 -21.71 -34.51
CA LYS A 65 2.01 -22.54 -33.42
C LYS A 65 3.51 -22.28 -33.20
N ARG A 66 4.29 -22.25 -34.28
CA ARG A 66 5.74 -22.01 -34.24
C ARG A 66 6.07 -20.56 -33.87
N LEU A 67 5.29 -19.60 -34.37
CA LEU A 67 5.37 -18.18 -34.01
C LEU A 67 5.18 -18.03 -32.50
N SER A 68 4.15 -18.68 -31.96
CA SER A 68 3.91 -18.68 -30.51
C SER A 68 5.09 -19.28 -29.74
N ALA A 69 5.69 -20.37 -30.21
CA ALA A 69 6.86 -20.98 -29.55
C ALA A 69 8.12 -20.09 -29.56
N VAL A 70 8.41 -19.41 -30.67
CA VAL A 70 9.59 -18.52 -30.82
C VAL A 70 9.44 -17.26 -29.96
N TYR A 71 8.22 -16.73 -29.82
CA TYR A 71 7.96 -15.50 -29.07
C TYR A 71 7.40 -15.73 -27.66
N ALA A 72 7.08 -16.97 -27.26
CA ALA A 72 6.60 -17.30 -25.90
C ALA A 72 7.62 -16.98 -24.80
N GLY A 73 8.91 -16.89 -25.14
CA GLY A 73 9.96 -16.42 -24.23
C GLY A 73 10.24 -14.91 -24.29
N ARG A 74 9.53 -14.16 -25.15
CA ARG A 74 9.84 -12.75 -25.43
C ARG A 74 8.66 -11.78 -25.45
N ASP A 75 7.41 -12.22 -25.60
CA ASP A 75 6.28 -11.29 -25.65
C ASP A 75 5.02 -11.77 -24.91
N GLY A 76 4.88 -11.27 -23.68
CA GLY A 76 3.61 -11.12 -22.98
C GLY A 76 3.70 -9.90 -22.08
N ALA A 77 3.33 -8.71 -22.59
CA ALA A 77 3.26 -7.43 -21.85
C ALA A 77 4.50 -6.99 -21.02
N ALA A 78 5.60 -7.75 -21.08
CA ALA A 78 6.84 -7.57 -20.33
C ALA A 78 8.00 -7.03 -21.19
N GLY A 79 7.87 -7.02 -22.52
CA GLY A 79 8.93 -6.64 -23.46
C GLY A 79 9.32 -5.16 -23.48
N VAL A 80 8.68 -4.30 -22.67
CA VAL A 80 9.09 -2.90 -22.48
C VAL A 80 9.81 -2.70 -21.13
N VAL A 81 9.91 -3.73 -20.29
CA VAL A 81 10.36 -3.59 -18.89
C VAL A 81 11.78 -4.12 -18.65
N ASP A 82 12.30 -5.02 -19.49
CA ASP A 82 13.65 -5.58 -19.30
C ASP A 82 14.79 -4.61 -19.67
N ASP A 83 14.49 -3.54 -20.41
CA ASP A 83 15.48 -2.50 -20.77
C ASP A 83 15.60 -1.37 -19.71
N ILE A 84 14.84 -1.46 -18.60
CA ILE A 84 14.75 -0.41 -17.57
C ILE A 84 15.53 -0.81 -16.28
N GLY A 85 16.57 -1.64 -16.48
CA GLY A 85 17.42 -2.20 -15.42
C GLY A 85 18.61 -1.33 -15.00
N GLN A 86 18.91 -0.24 -15.70
CA GLN A 86 20.02 0.68 -15.37
C GLN A 86 19.46 2.06 -15.05
N ASP A 87 19.86 2.63 -13.90
CA ASP A 87 19.54 3.97 -13.37
C ASP A 87 18.51 4.76 -14.18
N ILE A 88 17.24 4.66 -13.80
CA ILE A 88 16.15 5.44 -14.39
C ILE A 88 16.37 6.90 -13.97
N ASP A 89 17.04 7.69 -14.80
CA ASP A 89 17.03 9.13 -14.66
C ASP A 89 15.69 9.65 -15.20
N LEU A 90 14.72 9.72 -14.30
CA LEU A 90 13.36 10.18 -14.59
C LEU A 90 13.36 11.58 -15.23
N THR A 91 14.34 12.42 -14.84
CA THR A 91 14.57 13.75 -15.40
C THR A 91 14.92 13.65 -16.89
N ARG A 92 15.88 12.78 -17.24
CA ARG A 92 16.26 12.54 -18.64
C ARG A 92 15.12 11.93 -19.46
N MET A 93 14.29 11.07 -18.87
CA MET A 93 13.13 10.53 -19.58
C MET A 93 12.10 11.60 -19.90
N ILE A 94 11.92 12.57 -19.00
CA ILE A 94 10.99 13.69 -19.17
C ILE A 94 11.58 14.74 -20.13
N GLU A 95 12.90 14.95 -20.12
CA GLU A 95 13.60 15.77 -21.11
C GLU A 95 13.64 15.11 -22.50
N ALA A 96 13.66 13.78 -22.57
CA ALA A 96 13.60 13.00 -23.81
C ALA A 96 12.17 12.81 -24.35
N LEU A 97 11.16 13.37 -23.67
CA LEU A 97 9.84 13.49 -24.25
C LEU A 97 9.90 14.43 -25.46
N PRO A 98 9.24 14.10 -26.59
CA PRO A 98 9.09 15.02 -27.70
C PRO A 98 8.53 16.37 -27.23
N THR A 99 8.68 17.42 -28.04
CA THR A 99 8.06 18.70 -27.73
C THR A 99 6.57 18.51 -27.48
N VAL A 100 5.99 19.38 -26.65
CA VAL A 100 4.56 19.30 -26.30
C VAL A 100 3.68 19.26 -27.55
N GLU A 101 4.10 19.95 -28.60
CA GLU A 101 3.48 19.97 -29.93
C GLU A 101 3.51 18.56 -30.58
N ASP A 102 4.69 17.92 -30.64
CA ASP A 102 4.85 16.56 -31.20
C ASP A 102 4.11 15.48 -30.40
N LEU A 103 3.94 15.65 -29.09
CA LEU A 103 3.20 14.72 -28.21
C LEU A 103 1.68 14.80 -28.37
N LEU A 104 1.17 15.96 -28.78
CA LEU A 104 -0.25 16.17 -29.06
C LEU A 104 -0.61 15.73 -30.48
N GLU A 105 0.37 15.72 -31.40
CA GLU A 105 0.21 15.31 -32.81
C GLU A 105 0.53 13.83 -33.06
N SER A 106 1.28 13.17 -32.17
CA SER A 106 1.57 11.75 -32.30
C SER A 106 0.41 10.89 -31.79
N GLU A 107 -0.17 10.06 -32.67
CA GLU A 107 -1.22 9.06 -32.39
C GLU A 107 -0.78 7.92 -31.43
N GLY A 108 0.31 8.10 -30.66
CA GLY A 108 0.89 7.07 -29.81
C GLY A 108 0.93 7.46 -28.34
N ASP A 109 0.10 6.80 -27.52
CA ASP A 109 0.15 6.84 -26.05
C ASP A 109 1.53 6.49 -25.44
N ALA A 110 2.48 6.01 -26.24
CA ALA A 110 3.72 5.38 -25.80
C ALA A 110 4.61 6.24 -24.86
N PRO A 111 4.82 7.55 -25.07
CA PRO A 111 5.65 8.36 -24.16
C PRO A 111 5.02 8.54 -22.77
N ILE A 112 3.71 8.82 -22.73
CA ILE A 112 2.96 8.96 -21.47
C ILE A 112 2.87 7.61 -20.75
N ILE A 113 2.64 6.52 -21.48
CA ILE A 113 2.69 5.15 -20.93
C ILE A 113 4.02 4.88 -20.23
N ARG A 114 5.14 5.18 -20.91
CA ARG A 114 6.49 4.97 -20.36
C ARG A 114 6.70 5.82 -19.10
N MET A 115 6.28 7.08 -19.11
CA MET A 115 6.40 7.97 -17.96
C MET A 115 5.60 7.47 -16.74
N ILE A 116 4.34 7.07 -16.93
CA ILE A 116 3.51 6.53 -15.84
C ILE A 116 4.10 5.21 -15.30
N ASN A 117 4.57 4.32 -16.17
CA ASN A 117 5.22 3.08 -15.75
C ASN A 117 6.53 3.31 -14.99
N ALA A 118 7.33 4.30 -15.42
CA ALA A 118 8.56 4.68 -14.73
C ALA A 118 8.24 5.27 -13.34
N LEU A 119 7.23 6.13 -13.23
CA LEU A 119 6.76 6.66 -11.95
C LEU A 119 6.31 5.56 -10.99
N LEU A 120 5.50 4.60 -11.46
CA LEU A 120 5.06 3.45 -10.65
C LEU A 120 6.25 2.58 -10.20
N THR A 121 7.17 2.31 -11.12
CA THR A 121 8.37 1.50 -10.84
C THR A 121 9.26 2.18 -9.80
N GLN A 122 9.48 3.49 -9.94
CA GLN A 122 10.28 4.24 -8.99
C GLN A 122 9.58 4.34 -7.63
N ALA A 123 8.27 4.57 -7.60
CA ALA A 123 7.52 4.59 -6.35
C ALA A 123 7.62 3.26 -5.58
N LEU A 124 7.59 2.12 -6.26
CA LEU A 124 7.82 0.82 -5.62
C LEU A 124 9.26 0.64 -5.14
N ARG A 125 10.26 1.03 -5.93
CA ARG A 125 11.68 0.98 -5.54
C ARG A 125 11.93 1.84 -4.29
N ASP A 126 11.32 3.03 -4.24
CA ASP A 126 11.42 3.97 -3.13
C ASP A 126 10.50 3.60 -1.95
N GLN A 127 9.72 2.52 -2.06
CA GLN A 127 8.73 2.06 -1.06
C GLN A 127 7.71 3.14 -0.68
N ALA A 128 7.23 3.90 -1.67
CA ALA A 128 6.19 4.90 -1.51
C ALA A 128 4.82 4.27 -1.20
N SER A 129 4.09 4.90 -0.29
CA SER A 129 2.72 4.53 0.06
C SER A 129 1.67 5.12 -0.89
N ASP A 130 1.89 6.36 -1.33
CA ASP A 130 1.02 7.05 -2.28
C ASP A 130 1.86 7.79 -3.33
N ILE A 131 1.35 7.88 -4.56
CA ILE A 131 1.80 8.80 -5.61
C ILE A 131 0.73 9.87 -5.78
N HIS A 132 1.12 11.13 -5.69
CA HIS A 132 0.27 12.28 -5.90
C HIS A 132 0.65 12.99 -7.20
N ILE A 133 -0.32 13.27 -8.07
CA ILE A 133 -0.14 14.01 -9.31
C ILE A 133 -1.09 15.20 -9.27
N GLU A 134 -0.52 16.40 -9.23
CA GLU A 134 -1.25 17.62 -8.84
C GLU A 134 -1.07 18.71 -9.89
N PRO A 135 -2.17 19.29 -10.42
CA PRO A 135 -2.09 20.46 -11.27
C PRO A 135 -2.05 21.74 -10.44
N PHE A 136 -1.16 22.65 -10.83
CA PHE A 136 -1.16 24.05 -10.42
C PHE A 136 -1.37 24.95 -11.65
N GLU A 137 -1.32 26.26 -11.45
CA GLU A 137 -1.50 27.26 -12.50
C GLU A 137 -0.52 27.04 -13.66
N ASP A 138 0.79 27.02 -13.35
CA ASP A 138 1.85 26.96 -14.37
C ASP A 138 2.55 25.61 -14.50
N CYS A 139 2.32 24.68 -13.57
CA CYS A 139 3.04 23.41 -13.53
C CYS A 139 2.17 22.22 -13.10
N SER A 140 2.67 21.01 -13.37
CA SER A 140 2.21 19.80 -12.71
C SER A 140 3.29 19.36 -11.73
N VAL A 141 2.92 18.87 -10.55
CA VAL A 141 3.88 18.31 -9.59
C VAL A 141 3.51 16.86 -9.30
N VAL A 142 4.51 15.99 -9.32
CA VAL A 142 4.40 14.59 -8.89
C VAL A 142 5.15 14.41 -7.59
N ARG A 143 4.46 13.90 -6.57
CA ARG A 143 4.99 13.70 -5.22
C ARG A 143 4.79 12.27 -4.75
N PHE A 144 5.76 11.71 -4.06
CA PHE A 144 5.61 10.42 -3.36
C PHE A 144 5.39 10.65 -1.87
N ARG A 145 4.58 9.80 -1.24
CA ARG A 145 4.51 9.69 0.21
C ARG A 145 5.46 8.61 0.70
N LEU A 146 6.62 9.03 1.20
CA LEU A 146 7.66 8.16 1.77
C LEU A 146 7.58 8.26 3.30
N ASP A 147 7.35 7.14 3.97
CA ASP A 147 7.23 7.07 5.44
C ASP A 147 6.34 8.17 6.06
N GLY A 148 5.21 8.45 5.42
CA GLY A 148 4.22 9.45 5.84
C GLY A 148 4.49 10.89 5.38
N SER A 149 5.69 11.19 4.87
CA SER A 149 6.08 12.53 4.41
C SER A 149 5.93 12.67 2.89
N LEU A 150 5.43 13.80 2.41
CA LEU A 150 5.36 14.10 0.99
C LEU A 150 6.71 14.60 0.48
N ARG A 151 7.09 14.16 -0.71
CA ARG A 151 8.30 14.60 -1.38
C ARG A 151 8.07 14.78 -2.86
N ASP A 152 8.52 15.91 -3.38
CA ASP A 152 8.52 16.20 -4.81
C ASP A 152 9.54 15.32 -5.54
N VAL A 153 9.06 14.61 -6.55
CA VAL A 153 9.85 13.67 -7.37
C VAL A 153 10.17 14.31 -8.70
N VAL A 154 9.15 14.89 -9.33
CA VAL A 154 9.32 15.59 -10.60
C VAL A 154 8.22 16.63 -10.82
N THR A 155 8.53 17.64 -11.62
CA THR A 155 7.62 18.73 -11.99
C THR A 155 7.40 18.71 -13.52
N PRO A 156 6.46 17.89 -14.04
CA PRO A 156 6.20 17.84 -15.47
C PRO A 156 5.62 19.15 -16.01
N HIS A 157 5.84 19.40 -17.30
CA HIS A 157 5.22 20.54 -17.98
C HIS A 157 3.69 20.47 -17.88
N ARG A 158 3.04 21.63 -17.64
CA ARG A 158 1.60 21.72 -17.40
C ARG A 158 0.74 21.11 -18.50
N ALA A 159 1.22 21.13 -19.74
CA ALA A 159 0.54 20.55 -20.90
C ALA A 159 0.40 19.02 -20.82
N LEU A 160 1.36 18.33 -20.16
CA LEU A 160 1.34 16.87 -20.02
C LEU A 160 0.33 16.37 -18.99
N HIS A 161 -0.14 17.26 -18.11
CA HIS A 161 -0.99 16.89 -16.98
C HIS A 161 -2.27 16.17 -17.44
N GLY A 162 -2.97 16.71 -18.43
CA GLY A 162 -4.20 16.11 -18.95
C GLY A 162 -3.99 14.71 -19.53
N ALA A 163 -2.87 14.50 -20.23
CA ALA A 163 -2.53 13.19 -20.81
C ALA A 163 -2.19 12.16 -19.71
N MET A 164 -1.47 12.57 -18.66
CA MET A 164 -1.21 11.71 -17.49
C MET A 164 -2.51 11.28 -16.81
N VAL A 165 -3.43 12.22 -16.55
CA VAL A 165 -4.74 11.92 -15.96
C VAL A 165 -5.54 10.96 -16.84
N SER A 166 -5.61 11.23 -18.15
CA SER A 166 -6.31 10.37 -19.12
C SER A 166 -5.75 8.94 -19.11
N ARG A 167 -4.42 8.80 -19.13
CA ARG A 167 -3.77 7.49 -19.10
C ARG A 167 -4.10 6.71 -17.83
N ILE A 168 -4.10 7.36 -16.67
CA ILE A 168 -4.45 6.73 -15.41
C ILE A 168 -5.93 6.31 -15.39
N LYS A 169 -6.83 7.15 -15.90
CA LYS A 169 -8.25 6.82 -16.02
C LYS A 169 -8.48 5.59 -16.89
N ILE A 170 -7.79 5.48 -18.03
CA ILE A 170 -7.82 4.28 -18.88
C ILE A 170 -7.38 3.04 -18.08
N MET A 171 -6.24 3.12 -17.38
CA MET A 171 -5.72 2.00 -16.60
C MET A 171 -6.67 1.55 -15.49
N ALA A 172 -7.42 2.48 -14.91
CA ALA A 172 -8.37 2.25 -13.82
C ALA A 172 -9.82 2.02 -14.29
N ASN A 173 -10.07 1.95 -15.60
CA ASN A 173 -11.40 1.83 -16.21
C ASN A 173 -12.39 2.94 -15.76
N LEU A 174 -11.91 4.19 -15.71
CA LEU A 174 -12.66 5.39 -15.35
C LEU A 174 -13.09 6.18 -16.59
N ASP A 175 -14.10 7.04 -16.44
CA ASP A 175 -14.60 7.87 -17.53
C ASP A 175 -13.65 9.06 -17.79
N ILE A 176 -13.00 9.03 -18.95
CA ILE A 176 -12.04 10.04 -19.42
C ILE A 176 -12.74 11.36 -19.77
N SER A 177 -13.99 11.27 -20.24
CA SER A 177 -14.78 12.43 -20.68
C SER A 177 -15.31 13.23 -19.49
N GLU A 178 -15.64 12.55 -18.39
CA GLU A 178 -16.10 13.20 -17.18
C GLU A 178 -14.92 13.69 -16.33
N LYS A 179 -14.89 14.98 -16.03
CA LYS A 179 -13.80 15.66 -15.30
C LYS A 179 -14.29 16.53 -14.14
N ARG A 180 -15.60 16.56 -13.89
CA ARG A 180 -16.28 17.49 -12.98
C ARG A 180 -16.69 16.84 -11.66
N ILE A 181 -16.63 15.52 -11.57
CA ILE A 181 -16.94 14.75 -10.36
C ILE A 181 -15.73 13.89 -9.97
N PRO A 182 -15.58 13.58 -8.67
CA PRO A 182 -14.57 12.61 -8.22
C PRO A 182 -14.82 11.23 -8.83
N GLN A 183 -13.76 10.48 -9.10
CA GLN A 183 -13.84 9.11 -9.59
C GLN A 183 -12.83 8.22 -8.87
N ASP A 184 -13.26 7.01 -8.50
CA ASP A 184 -12.42 6.03 -7.82
C ASP A 184 -12.35 4.72 -8.60
N GLY A 185 -11.16 4.14 -8.68
CA GLY A 185 -10.90 2.92 -9.44
C GLY A 185 -9.78 2.07 -8.85
N ARG A 186 -9.48 0.95 -9.51
CA ARG A 186 -8.35 0.08 -9.15
C ARG A 186 -7.58 -0.30 -10.40
N ILE A 187 -6.27 -0.45 -10.26
CA ILE A 187 -5.38 -0.96 -11.29
C ILE A 187 -4.63 -2.14 -10.69
N SER A 188 -4.71 -3.31 -11.33
CA SER A 188 -3.85 -4.43 -10.99
C SER A 188 -2.69 -4.51 -11.98
N ILE A 189 -1.46 -4.32 -11.50
CA ILE A 189 -0.24 -4.34 -12.31
C ILE A 189 0.73 -5.40 -11.80
N ARG A 190 1.61 -5.87 -12.68
CA ARG A 190 2.78 -6.68 -12.32
C ARG A 190 4.04 -5.87 -12.60
N LEU A 191 4.81 -5.58 -11.57
CA LEU A 191 6.07 -4.84 -11.66
C LEU A 191 7.19 -5.68 -11.06
N GLY A 192 8.23 -5.98 -11.85
CA GLY A 192 9.35 -6.83 -11.42
C GLY A 192 8.91 -8.25 -10.98
N GLY A 193 7.87 -8.80 -11.61
CA GLY A 193 7.28 -10.10 -11.25
C GLY A 193 6.31 -10.09 -10.07
N ARG A 194 6.24 -8.99 -9.29
CA ARG A 194 5.36 -8.87 -8.13
C ARG A 194 3.99 -8.28 -8.50
N PRO A 195 2.87 -8.88 -8.06
CA PRO A 195 1.55 -8.30 -8.24
C PRO A 195 1.34 -7.13 -7.28
N VAL A 196 1.00 -5.96 -7.81
CA VAL A 196 0.69 -4.75 -7.04
C VAL A 196 -0.73 -4.31 -7.37
N ASP A 197 -1.54 -4.08 -6.34
CA ASP A 197 -2.85 -3.44 -6.51
C ASP A 197 -2.69 -1.95 -6.26
N VAL A 198 -3.30 -1.13 -7.10
CA VAL A 198 -3.24 0.33 -6.97
C VAL A 198 -4.65 0.85 -6.88
N ARG A 199 -5.00 1.53 -5.77
CA ARG A 199 -6.25 2.28 -5.67
C ARG A 199 -6.05 3.66 -6.28
N VAL A 200 -6.97 4.07 -7.12
CA VAL A 200 -6.91 5.33 -7.87
C VAL A 200 -8.06 6.21 -7.41
N SER A 201 -7.78 7.48 -7.15
CA SER A 201 -8.79 8.50 -6.92
C SER A 201 -8.46 9.75 -7.75
N THR A 202 -9.44 10.25 -8.49
CA THR A 202 -9.35 11.53 -9.21
C THR A 202 -10.32 12.53 -8.58
N LEU A 203 -9.89 13.79 -8.46
CA LEU A 203 -10.66 14.86 -7.83
C LEU A 203 -10.54 16.13 -8.67
N PRO A 204 -11.65 16.74 -9.15
CA PRO A 204 -11.60 18.04 -9.83
C PRO A 204 -11.05 19.15 -8.91
N THR A 205 -10.15 19.96 -9.45
CA THR A 205 -9.61 21.17 -8.80
C THR A 205 -9.67 22.36 -9.77
N SER A 206 -9.26 23.55 -9.33
CA SER A 206 -9.28 24.78 -10.16
C SER A 206 -8.43 24.68 -11.43
N HIS A 207 -7.36 23.87 -11.42
CA HIS A 207 -6.39 23.78 -12.52
C HIS A 207 -6.42 22.43 -13.25
N GLY A 208 -7.39 21.56 -12.98
CA GLY A 208 -7.46 20.21 -13.56
C GLY A 208 -7.79 19.16 -12.50
N GLU A 209 -7.67 17.89 -12.85
CA GLU A 209 -7.93 16.80 -11.90
C GLU A 209 -6.68 16.47 -11.11
N ARG A 210 -6.78 16.48 -9.79
CA ARG A 210 -5.78 15.89 -8.91
C ARG A 210 -5.95 14.37 -8.92
N VAL A 211 -4.84 13.64 -9.00
CA VAL A 211 -4.84 12.17 -8.97
C VAL A 211 -4.00 11.67 -7.81
N VAL A 212 -4.52 10.67 -7.09
CA VAL A 212 -3.79 9.95 -6.06
C VAL A 212 -3.84 8.46 -6.37
N LEU A 213 -2.66 7.83 -6.37
CA LEU A 213 -2.47 6.39 -6.53
C LEU A 213 -1.95 5.83 -5.21
N ARG A 214 -2.74 5.01 -4.52
CA ARG A 214 -2.28 4.29 -3.33
C ARG A 214 -1.77 2.91 -3.73
N LEU A 215 -0.49 2.66 -3.47
CA LEU A 215 0.16 1.40 -3.79
C LEU A 215 -0.09 0.40 -2.65
N LEU A 216 -0.76 -0.71 -2.99
CA LEU A 216 -1.01 -1.83 -2.08
C LEU A 216 -0.16 -3.01 -2.55
N ASP A 217 0.88 -3.30 -1.78
CA ASP A 217 1.70 -4.48 -2.01
C ASP A 217 0.95 -5.72 -1.52
N LYS A 218 0.54 -6.60 -2.44
CA LYS A 218 -0.18 -7.84 -2.12
C LYS A 218 0.72 -8.86 -1.41
N GLU A 219 2.04 -8.70 -1.51
CA GLU A 219 3.03 -9.58 -0.89
C GLU A 219 3.63 -9.00 0.39
N ALA A 220 3.05 -7.92 0.95
CA ALA A 220 3.49 -7.29 2.19
C ALA A 220 3.36 -8.23 3.40
N ALA A 221 4.32 -9.18 3.44
CA ALA A 221 4.77 -10.08 4.49
C ALA A 221 3.68 -10.88 5.21
N ARG A 222 4.02 -12.11 5.61
CA ARG A 222 3.41 -12.67 6.81
C ARG A 222 3.57 -11.61 7.91
N LEU A 223 2.47 -10.98 8.30
CA LEU A 223 2.48 -9.93 9.29
C LEU A 223 2.77 -10.57 10.63
N ASP A 224 4.05 -10.62 10.96
CA ASP A 224 4.47 -11.07 12.26
C ASP A 224 4.32 -9.90 13.23
N LEU A 225 3.41 -10.06 14.20
CA LEU A 225 3.19 -9.08 15.27
C LEU A 225 4.50 -8.72 15.99
N ALA A 226 5.43 -9.68 16.12
CA ALA A 226 6.74 -9.44 16.73
C ALA A 226 7.63 -8.50 15.91
N SER A 227 7.41 -8.42 14.59
CA SER A 227 8.15 -7.54 13.69
C SER A 227 7.63 -6.10 13.68
N LEU A 228 6.46 -5.82 14.26
CA LEU A 228 5.86 -4.47 14.30
C LEU A 228 6.53 -3.54 15.33
N GLY A 229 7.52 -4.05 16.05
CA GLY A 229 8.33 -3.27 16.98
C GLY A 229 7.72 -3.11 18.36
N MET A 230 6.82 -3.99 18.80
CA MET A 230 6.37 -4.04 20.19
C MET A 230 7.54 -4.41 21.12
N SER A 231 7.50 -3.91 22.36
CA SER A 231 8.38 -4.45 23.41
C SER A 231 8.00 -5.90 23.73
N ALA A 232 8.94 -6.71 24.24
CA ALA A 232 8.64 -8.11 24.60
C ALA A 232 7.46 -8.22 25.59
N ALA A 233 7.43 -7.34 26.60
CA ALA A 233 6.33 -7.28 27.56
C ALA A 233 4.99 -6.90 26.92
N THR A 234 4.99 -5.90 26.02
CA THR A 234 3.78 -5.51 25.29
C THR A 234 3.28 -6.64 24.39
N LEU A 235 4.19 -7.31 23.68
CA LEU A 235 3.85 -8.42 22.79
C LEU A 235 3.22 -9.59 23.58
N GLU A 236 3.79 -9.94 24.73
CA GLU A 236 3.26 -10.99 25.61
C GLU A 236 1.84 -10.67 26.10
N GLU A 237 1.60 -9.42 26.52
CA GLU A 237 0.26 -9.00 26.94
C GLU A 237 -0.74 -9.01 25.77
N VAL A 238 -0.35 -8.56 24.58
CA VAL A 238 -1.21 -8.63 23.40
C VAL A 238 -1.53 -10.08 23.05
N ASP A 239 -0.55 -10.97 23.10
CA ASP A 239 -0.74 -12.41 22.87
C ASP A 239 -1.71 -13.04 23.88
N ARG A 240 -1.64 -12.61 25.14
CA ARG A 240 -2.57 -13.04 26.20
C ARG A 240 -3.99 -12.53 25.94
N LEU A 241 -4.12 -11.28 25.50
CA LEU A 241 -5.42 -10.65 25.22
C LEU A 241 -6.12 -11.28 24.02
N ILE A 242 -5.42 -11.49 22.90
CA ILE A 242 -6.04 -12.03 21.68
C ILE A 242 -6.45 -13.51 21.81
N ARG A 243 -6.03 -14.19 22.88
CA ARG A 243 -6.41 -15.57 23.21
C ARG A 243 -7.50 -15.66 24.28
N GLN A 244 -8.04 -14.52 24.73
CA GLN A 244 -9.20 -14.53 25.61
C GLN A 244 -10.43 -15.08 24.86
N PRO A 245 -11.31 -15.84 25.54
CA PRO A 245 -12.49 -16.41 24.91
C PRO A 245 -13.47 -15.34 24.44
N HIS A 246 -13.55 -14.22 25.18
CA HIS A 246 -14.45 -13.12 24.85
C HIS A 246 -13.95 -11.79 25.44
N GLY A 247 -14.51 -10.69 24.95
CA GLY A 247 -14.19 -9.33 25.38
C GLY A 247 -13.77 -8.43 24.24
N ILE A 248 -13.53 -7.14 24.52
CA ILE A 248 -13.18 -6.13 23.52
C ILE A 248 -11.73 -5.71 23.66
N ILE A 249 -10.98 -5.74 22.55
CA ILE A 249 -9.65 -5.14 22.42
C ILE A 249 -9.74 -4.00 21.41
N LEU A 250 -9.37 -2.80 21.83
CA LEU A 250 -9.41 -1.63 20.97
C LEU A 250 -8.00 -1.23 20.55
N VAL A 251 -7.77 -1.03 19.27
CA VAL A 251 -6.55 -0.39 18.75
C VAL A 251 -6.89 1.04 18.32
N THR A 252 -6.22 2.02 18.90
CA THR A 252 -6.53 3.44 18.67
C THR A 252 -5.33 4.23 18.16
N GLY A 253 -5.63 5.33 17.46
CA GLY A 253 -4.68 6.26 16.88
C GLY A 253 -5.22 6.95 15.64
N PRO A 254 -4.52 7.98 15.14
CA PRO A 254 -4.92 8.72 13.95
C PRO A 254 -4.80 7.86 12.69
N THR A 255 -5.22 8.43 11.57
CA THR A 255 -5.01 7.83 10.26
C THR A 255 -3.52 7.59 10.01
N GLY A 256 -3.18 6.42 9.48
CA GLY A 256 -1.79 6.06 9.17
C GLY A 256 -0.93 5.66 10.38
N SER A 257 -1.52 5.43 11.56
CA SER A 257 -0.78 4.93 12.73
C SER A 257 -0.50 3.42 12.70
N GLY A 258 -0.99 2.69 11.69
CA GLY A 258 -0.75 1.25 11.53
C GLY A 258 -1.75 0.33 12.25
N LYS A 259 -2.93 0.84 12.65
CA LYS A 259 -3.95 0.06 13.39
C LYS A 259 -4.36 -1.23 12.66
N THR A 260 -4.72 -1.11 11.38
CA THR A 260 -5.11 -2.26 10.54
C THR A 260 -4.00 -3.29 10.44
N THR A 261 -2.74 -2.83 10.29
CA THR A 261 -1.56 -3.71 10.26
C THR A 261 -1.42 -4.50 11.56
N THR A 262 -1.61 -3.84 12.72
CA THR A 262 -1.59 -4.52 14.02
C THR A 262 -2.74 -5.50 14.17
N LEU A 263 -3.97 -5.12 13.80
CA LEU A 263 -5.11 -6.03 13.87
C LEU A 263 -4.92 -7.28 12.99
N TYR A 264 -4.47 -7.10 11.75
CA TYR A 264 -4.22 -8.22 10.85
C TYR A 264 -3.08 -9.12 11.35
N ALA A 265 -2.02 -8.53 11.91
CA ALA A 265 -0.94 -9.29 12.54
C ALA A 265 -1.43 -10.08 13.76
N SER A 266 -2.31 -9.50 14.58
CA SER A 266 -2.96 -10.17 15.69
C SER A 266 -3.83 -11.35 15.23
N LEU A 267 -4.68 -11.13 14.21
CA LEU A 267 -5.52 -12.20 13.65
C LEU A 267 -4.67 -13.34 13.07
N SER A 268 -3.54 -13.03 12.44
CA SER A 268 -2.62 -14.02 11.87
C SER A 268 -1.93 -14.91 12.92
N ARG A 269 -2.03 -14.58 14.22
CA ARG A 269 -1.52 -15.42 15.32
C ARG A 269 -2.56 -16.40 15.87
N LEU A 270 -3.81 -16.26 15.45
CA LEU A 270 -4.89 -17.16 15.78
C LEU A 270 -4.94 -18.29 14.77
N ASP A 271 -5.35 -19.47 15.21
CA ASP A 271 -5.47 -20.64 14.35
C ASP A 271 -6.84 -20.65 13.67
N ALA A 272 -6.89 -20.13 12.45
CA ALA A 272 -8.10 -20.09 11.64
C ALA A 272 -8.63 -21.48 11.23
N SER A 273 -7.87 -22.57 11.46
CA SER A 273 -8.37 -23.93 11.22
C SER A 273 -9.27 -24.46 12.34
N THR A 274 -9.18 -23.86 13.53
CA THR A 274 -9.93 -24.25 14.73
C THR A 274 -10.79 -23.13 15.31
N THR A 275 -10.61 -21.89 14.84
CA THR A 275 -11.31 -20.69 15.29
C THR A 275 -12.01 -20.03 14.10
N ASN A 276 -13.32 -19.79 14.19
CA ASN A 276 -14.07 -19.09 13.15
C ASN A 276 -13.87 -17.58 13.29
N ILE A 277 -13.06 -17.01 12.41
CA ILE A 277 -12.67 -15.59 12.44
C ILE A 277 -13.39 -14.85 11.30
N MET A 278 -14.13 -13.80 11.63
CA MET A 278 -14.85 -12.99 10.66
C MET A 278 -14.57 -11.49 10.83
N THR A 279 -14.54 -10.74 9.74
CA THR A 279 -14.26 -9.30 9.75
C THR A 279 -15.32 -8.49 9.01
N VAL A 280 -15.50 -7.23 9.42
CA VAL A 280 -16.24 -6.21 8.67
C VAL A 280 -15.35 -4.98 8.46
N GLU A 281 -15.14 -4.58 7.20
CA GLU A 281 -14.10 -3.61 6.83
C GLU A 281 -14.55 -2.64 5.73
N ASP A 282 -13.94 -1.45 5.66
CA ASP A 282 -14.27 -0.40 4.68
C ASP A 282 -13.00 0.32 4.17
N PRO A 283 -12.29 -0.21 3.15
CA PRO A 283 -12.47 -1.51 2.50
C PRO A 283 -11.60 -2.61 3.11
N VAL A 284 -11.71 -3.84 2.60
CA VAL A 284 -10.71 -4.89 2.88
C VAL A 284 -9.38 -4.48 2.22
N GLU A 285 -8.30 -4.41 3.00
CA GLU A 285 -6.98 -3.96 2.53
C GLU A 285 -6.26 -5.04 1.74
N TYR A 286 -6.24 -6.28 2.25
CA TYR A 286 -5.76 -7.47 1.56
C TYR A 286 -6.39 -8.73 2.18
N HIS A 287 -6.31 -9.82 1.42
CA HIS A 287 -6.94 -11.09 1.78
C HIS A 287 -6.12 -11.84 2.84
N LEU A 288 -6.74 -12.19 3.96
CA LEU A 288 -6.20 -13.06 4.98
C LEU A 288 -6.70 -14.48 4.77
N ASP A 289 -5.79 -15.43 4.60
CA ASP A 289 -6.16 -16.83 4.38
C ASP A 289 -6.85 -17.42 5.62
N GLY A 290 -7.92 -18.19 5.40
CA GLY A 290 -8.74 -18.78 6.46
C GLY A 290 -9.69 -17.80 7.20
N ILE A 291 -9.70 -16.50 6.88
CA ILE A 291 -10.51 -15.50 7.58
C ILE A 291 -11.66 -15.01 6.69
N GLY A 292 -12.89 -15.02 7.21
CA GLY A 292 -14.08 -14.55 6.51
C GLY A 292 -14.19 -13.03 6.50
N GLN A 293 -13.66 -12.36 5.46
CA GLN A 293 -13.66 -10.89 5.39
C GLN A 293 -14.86 -10.32 4.62
N THR A 294 -15.68 -9.51 5.30
CA THR A 294 -16.84 -8.82 4.71
C THR A 294 -16.53 -7.34 4.48
N GLN A 295 -16.75 -6.85 3.26
CA GLN A 295 -16.60 -5.43 2.95
C GLN A 295 -17.93 -4.68 3.08
N VAL A 296 -17.90 -3.50 3.70
CA VAL A 296 -18.99 -2.51 3.65
C VAL A 296 -19.27 -2.13 2.19
N ASN A 297 -20.56 -1.99 1.86
CA ASN A 297 -20.99 -1.66 0.50
C ASN A 297 -22.23 -0.78 0.51
N ALA A 298 -22.01 0.53 0.38
CA ALA A 298 -23.08 1.53 0.35
C ALA A 298 -24.08 1.34 -0.81
N ARG A 299 -23.67 0.75 -1.95
CA ARG A 299 -24.55 0.57 -3.12
C ARG A 299 -25.71 -0.38 -2.87
N ILE A 300 -25.55 -1.30 -1.91
CA ILE A 300 -26.57 -2.27 -1.50
C ILE A 300 -26.99 -2.07 -0.04
N ASP A 301 -26.68 -0.91 0.54
CA ASP A 301 -26.98 -0.60 1.94
C ASP A 301 -26.39 -1.65 2.90
N MET A 302 -25.14 -2.09 2.67
CA MET A 302 -24.40 -2.96 3.59
C MET A 302 -23.50 -2.11 4.49
N SER A 303 -24.01 -1.67 5.64
CA SER A 303 -23.27 -0.89 6.64
C SER A 303 -22.49 -1.78 7.64
N PHE A 304 -21.63 -1.17 8.47
CA PHE A 304 -20.93 -1.86 9.57
C PHE A 304 -21.91 -2.60 10.49
N ALA A 305 -22.92 -1.90 11.00
CA ALA A 305 -23.91 -2.49 11.90
C ALA A 305 -24.70 -3.64 11.25
N LYS A 306 -25.06 -3.52 9.97
CA LYS A 306 -25.81 -4.58 9.24
C LYS A 306 -24.96 -5.82 9.01
N ALA A 307 -23.72 -5.64 8.57
CA ALA A 307 -22.76 -6.72 8.37
C ALA A 307 -22.43 -7.41 9.71
N LEU A 308 -22.18 -6.64 10.77
CA LEU A 308 -21.87 -7.17 12.10
C LEU A 308 -23.04 -8.02 12.67
N ARG A 309 -24.29 -7.58 12.52
CA ARG A 309 -25.46 -8.40 12.87
C ARG A 309 -25.54 -9.70 12.07
N ALA A 310 -25.12 -9.68 10.81
CA ALA A 310 -25.09 -10.88 9.98
C ALA A 310 -24.00 -11.84 10.44
N ILE A 311 -22.80 -11.33 10.73
CA ILE A 311 -21.66 -12.09 11.27
C ILE A 311 -22.05 -12.82 12.56
N LEU A 312 -22.78 -12.18 13.48
CA LEU A 312 -23.24 -12.84 14.72
C LEU A 312 -24.17 -14.05 14.50
N ARG A 313 -24.69 -14.27 13.30
CA ARG A 313 -25.46 -15.46 12.92
C ARG A 313 -24.64 -16.48 12.13
N GLN A 314 -23.33 -16.31 12.09
CA GLN A 314 -22.40 -17.20 11.37
C GLN A 314 -21.54 -18.02 12.34
N ASP A 315 -21.93 -18.09 13.62
CA ASP A 315 -21.20 -18.81 14.67
C ASP A 315 -19.72 -18.39 14.79
N PRO A 316 -19.39 -17.08 14.84
CA PRO A 316 -18.00 -16.64 14.94
C PRO A 316 -17.45 -16.83 16.36
N ASP A 317 -16.16 -17.11 16.48
CA ASP A 317 -15.44 -17.04 17.76
C ASP A 317 -14.81 -15.66 17.95
N VAL A 318 -14.24 -15.13 16.86
CA VAL A 318 -13.49 -13.86 16.83
C VAL A 318 -14.06 -12.96 15.75
N ILE A 319 -14.33 -11.72 16.13
CA ILE A 319 -14.89 -10.69 15.25
C ILE A 319 -13.93 -9.51 15.18
N MET A 320 -13.55 -9.10 13.97
CA MET A 320 -12.81 -7.86 13.76
C MET A 320 -13.69 -6.79 13.10
N ILE A 321 -13.76 -5.62 13.72
CA ILE A 321 -14.50 -4.47 13.22
C ILE A 321 -13.49 -3.41 12.78
N GLY A 322 -13.46 -3.10 11.48
CA GLY A 322 -12.51 -2.16 10.90
C GLY A 322 -12.42 -0.85 11.69
N GLU A 323 -13.56 -0.31 12.13
CA GLU A 323 -13.65 0.80 13.06
C GLU A 323 -15.06 0.95 13.67
N ILE A 324 -15.13 1.54 14.86
CA ILE A 324 -16.40 1.93 15.50
C ILE A 324 -16.61 3.44 15.30
N ARG A 325 -17.53 3.80 14.40
CA ARG A 325 -17.85 5.21 14.09
C ARG A 325 -19.08 5.75 14.81
N ASP A 326 -20.01 4.87 15.15
CA ASP A 326 -21.34 5.20 15.66
C ASP A 326 -21.76 4.32 16.85
N LEU A 327 -22.79 4.79 17.56
CA LEU A 327 -23.35 4.11 18.73
C LEU A 327 -23.93 2.74 18.37
N GLU A 328 -24.56 2.59 17.21
CA GLU A 328 -25.20 1.35 16.81
C GLU A 328 -24.16 0.22 16.68
N THR A 329 -23.06 0.49 15.99
CA THR A 329 -21.93 -0.44 15.84
C THR A 329 -21.29 -0.73 17.19
N ALA A 330 -21.10 0.30 18.03
CA ALA A 330 -20.53 0.16 19.38
C ALA A 330 -21.40 -0.76 20.26
N GLN A 331 -22.72 -0.57 20.26
CA GLN A 331 -23.65 -1.39 21.02
C GLN A 331 -23.60 -2.86 20.59
N ILE A 332 -23.57 -3.13 19.28
CA ILE A 332 -23.49 -4.51 18.78
C ILE A 332 -22.15 -5.15 19.17
N ALA A 333 -21.03 -4.41 19.07
CA ALA A 333 -19.72 -4.89 19.50
C ALA A 333 -19.68 -5.27 20.99
N VAL A 334 -20.28 -4.43 21.84
CA VAL A 334 -20.41 -4.68 23.27
C VAL A 334 -21.28 -5.91 23.54
N GLN A 335 -22.44 -6.03 22.89
CA GLN A 335 -23.30 -7.21 23.06
C GLN A 335 -22.61 -8.49 22.58
N ALA A 336 -21.87 -8.45 21.46
CA ALA A 336 -21.09 -9.57 20.98
C ALA A 336 -20.07 -10.04 22.03
N SER A 337 -19.34 -9.09 22.63
CA SER A 337 -18.34 -9.41 23.65
C SER A 337 -18.92 -10.01 24.94
N LEU A 338 -20.13 -9.59 25.34
CA LEU A 338 -20.84 -10.13 26.51
C LEU A 338 -21.50 -11.48 26.22
N THR A 339 -21.66 -11.85 24.95
CA THR A 339 -22.26 -13.12 24.50
C THR A 339 -21.22 -14.15 24.07
N GLY A 340 -19.97 -13.98 24.51
CA GLY A 340 -18.92 -15.00 24.34
C GLY A 340 -18.03 -14.83 23.11
N HIS A 341 -18.02 -13.66 22.48
CA HIS A 341 -17.17 -13.39 21.32
C HIS A 341 -15.96 -12.54 21.68
N LEU A 342 -14.80 -12.81 21.11
CA LEU A 342 -13.67 -11.89 21.15
C LEU A 342 -13.84 -10.84 20.05
N VAL A 343 -13.84 -9.57 20.40
CA VAL A 343 -14.01 -8.45 19.47
C VAL A 343 -12.75 -7.61 19.41
N LEU A 344 -12.17 -7.50 18.22
CA LEU A 344 -11.08 -6.57 17.93
C LEU A 344 -11.64 -5.41 17.12
N ALA A 345 -11.38 -4.17 17.53
CA ALA A 345 -11.87 -3.02 16.77
C ALA A 345 -10.92 -1.83 16.80
N THR A 346 -11.13 -0.88 15.89
CA THR A 346 -10.39 0.40 15.94
C THR A 346 -11.23 1.59 16.35
N LEU A 347 -10.56 2.57 16.97
CA LEU A 347 -11.07 3.91 17.23
C LEU A 347 -10.04 4.96 16.79
N HIS A 348 -10.51 6.20 16.68
CA HIS A 348 -9.69 7.36 16.37
C HIS A 348 -9.58 8.29 17.59
N THR A 349 -8.80 7.87 18.59
CA THR A 349 -8.43 8.70 19.75
C THR A 349 -6.93 8.90 19.83
N ASN A 350 -6.48 9.85 20.66
CA ASN A 350 -5.08 10.22 20.72
C ASN A 350 -4.26 9.27 21.61
N ASP A 351 -4.87 8.73 22.64
CA ASP A 351 -4.29 7.87 23.67
C ASP A 351 -5.28 6.76 24.07
N ALA A 352 -4.85 5.86 24.96
CA ALA A 352 -5.65 4.72 25.36
C ALA A 352 -6.83 5.09 26.27
N ALA A 353 -6.67 6.05 27.18
CA ALA A 353 -7.69 6.45 28.14
C ALA A 353 -8.90 7.12 27.45
N SER A 354 -8.64 8.02 26.51
CA SER A 354 -9.65 8.73 25.72
C SER A 354 -10.55 7.81 24.89
N ALA A 355 -10.13 6.56 24.61
CA ALA A 355 -10.98 5.58 23.94
C ALA A 355 -12.21 5.19 24.79
N VAL A 356 -12.03 5.08 26.12
CA VAL A 356 -13.13 4.82 27.06
C VAL A 356 -14.10 5.99 27.04
N THR A 357 -13.59 7.21 27.23
CA THR A 357 -14.39 8.45 27.19
C THR A 357 -15.16 8.56 25.88
N ARG A 358 -14.51 8.24 24.75
CA ARG A 358 -15.13 8.29 23.42
C ARG A 358 -16.32 7.34 23.28
N LEU A 359 -16.24 6.13 23.83
CA LEU A 359 -17.37 5.19 23.81
C LEU A 359 -18.51 5.63 24.73
N VAL A 360 -18.19 6.21 25.89
CA VAL A 360 -19.19 6.81 26.79
C VAL A 360 -19.88 8.00 26.10
N ASP A 361 -19.13 8.88 25.43
CA ASP A 361 -19.65 10.03 24.69
C ASP A 361 -20.52 9.62 23.49
N MET A 362 -20.24 8.47 22.86
CA MET A 362 -21.12 7.90 21.84
C MET A 362 -22.46 7.44 22.42
N GLY A 363 -22.54 7.19 23.73
CA GLY A 363 -23.74 6.73 24.43
C GLY A 363 -23.68 5.26 24.89
N VAL A 364 -22.49 4.64 24.92
CA VAL A 364 -22.35 3.31 25.51
C VAL A 364 -22.35 3.42 27.04
N GLU A 365 -23.17 2.62 27.70
CA GLU A 365 -23.26 2.65 29.15
C GLU A 365 -21.96 2.17 29.81
N PRO A 366 -21.39 2.91 30.79
CA PRO A 366 -20.07 2.59 31.35
C PRO A 366 -19.98 1.21 32.01
N PHE A 367 -21.06 0.72 32.63
CA PHE A 367 -21.06 -0.62 33.24
C PHE A 367 -20.88 -1.73 32.19
N LEU A 368 -21.35 -1.51 30.96
CA LEU A 368 -21.13 -2.44 29.86
C LEU A 368 -19.66 -2.41 29.43
N LEU A 369 -19.05 -1.23 29.34
CA LEU A 369 -17.62 -1.09 29.01
C LEU A 369 -16.73 -1.74 30.07
N ALA A 370 -17.03 -1.48 31.35
CA ALA A 370 -16.30 -2.07 32.48
C ALA A 370 -16.34 -3.61 32.46
N SER A 371 -17.43 -4.21 32.00
CA SER A 371 -17.58 -5.68 31.97
C SER A 371 -17.12 -6.32 30.65
N SER A 372 -16.97 -5.56 29.56
CA SER A 372 -16.64 -6.09 28.24
C SER A 372 -15.22 -5.82 27.77
N MET A 373 -14.62 -4.69 28.16
CA MET A 373 -13.30 -4.30 27.65
C MET A 373 -12.18 -5.08 28.35
N LEU A 374 -11.24 -5.60 27.55
CA LEU A 374 -10.04 -6.28 28.04
C LEU A 374 -8.82 -5.35 28.03
N GLY A 375 -8.72 -4.51 27.01
CA GLY A 375 -7.61 -3.58 26.87
C GLY A 375 -7.77 -2.59 25.72
N VAL A 376 -7.04 -1.48 25.82
CA VAL A 376 -6.93 -0.47 24.77
C VAL A 376 -5.46 -0.25 24.43
N MET A 377 -5.10 -0.38 23.16
CA MET A 377 -3.77 -0.11 22.64
C MET A 377 -3.78 1.16 21.80
N ALA A 378 -3.18 2.24 22.31
CA ALA A 378 -2.86 3.38 21.48
C ALA A 378 -1.56 3.14 20.71
N GLN A 379 -1.53 3.58 19.46
CA GLN A 379 -0.43 3.33 18.54
C GLN A 379 -0.05 4.58 17.73
N ARG A 380 1.24 4.73 17.47
CA ARG A 380 1.81 5.66 16.47
C ARG A 380 2.94 4.97 15.71
N LEU A 381 3.29 5.52 14.55
CA LEU A 381 4.48 5.15 13.80
C LEU A 381 5.52 6.25 13.90
N VAL A 382 6.75 5.86 14.20
CA VAL A 382 7.94 6.74 14.21
C VAL A 382 8.85 6.34 13.06
N ARG A 383 9.46 7.33 12.40
CA ARG A 383 10.43 7.07 11.33
C ARG A 383 11.74 6.55 11.92
N ARG A 384 12.32 5.55 11.27
CA ARG A 384 13.61 4.97 11.64
C ARG A 384 14.74 5.79 11.03
N LEU A 385 15.75 6.14 11.82
CA LEU A 385 16.94 6.84 11.34
C LEU A 385 17.66 6.02 10.26
N CYS A 386 18.11 6.69 9.21
CA CYS A 386 18.88 6.05 8.16
C CYS A 386 20.18 5.46 8.74
N PRO A 387 20.42 4.14 8.61
CA PRO A 387 21.62 3.51 9.18
C PRO A 387 22.92 3.99 8.54
N GLU A 388 22.85 4.52 7.31
CA GLU A 388 24.02 4.94 6.53
C GLU A 388 24.49 6.37 6.86
N CYS A 389 23.59 7.24 7.34
CA CYS A 389 23.92 8.65 7.57
C CYS A 389 23.55 9.18 8.95
N LYS A 390 22.95 8.39 9.85
CA LYS A 390 22.67 8.87 11.21
C LYS A 390 23.96 9.34 11.88
N ALA A 391 23.89 10.48 12.56
CA ALA A 391 25.03 11.03 13.30
C ALA A 391 24.67 11.20 14.76
N GLU A 392 25.67 11.14 15.63
CA GLU A 392 25.50 11.48 17.05
C GLU A 392 24.98 12.92 17.19
N HIS A 393 24.02 13.09 18.10
CA HIS A 393 23.44 14.39 18.40
C HIS A 393 24.43 15.19 19.26
N PRO A 394 24.77 16.45 18.91
CA PRO A 394 25.83 17.21 19.56
C PRO A 394 25.49 17.65 21.00
N VAL A 395 24.20 17.71 21.32
CA VAL A 395 23.71 18.05 22.67
C VAL A 395 23.33 16.75 23.36
N PRO A 396 23.89 16.40 24.54
CA PRO A 396 23.45 15.27 25.33
C PRO A 396 21.98 15.42 25.79
N TYR A 397 21.28 14.30 25.96
CA TYR A 397 19.90 14.29 26.45
C TYR A 397 19.80 13.36 27.65
N GLU A 398 19.36 13.85 28.80
CA GLU A 398 19.32 13.05 30.03
C GLU A 398 18.45 11.78 29.87
N GLY A 399 17.37 11.85 29.08
CA GLY A 399 16.50 10.71 28.79
C GLY A 399 17.13 9.61 27.90
N SER A 400 18.33 9.83 27.35
CA SER A 400 19.11 8.77 26.72
C SER A 400 19.91 7.92 27.73
N ALA A 401 19.73 8.16 29.04
CA ALA A 401 20.39 7.43 30.12
C ALA A 401 21.92 7.41 29.99
N GLY A 402 22.50 8.56 29.60
CA GLY A 402 23.94 8.74 29.42
C GLY A 402 24.51 8.09 28.16
N ARG A 403 23.67 7.53 27.28
CA ARG A 403 24.10 6.97 25.98
C ARG A 403 24.07 8.04 24.89
N PRO A 404 24.94 7.95 23.87
CA PRO A 404 24.79 8.72 22.65
C PRO A 404 23.40 8.52 22.05
N HIS A 405 22.75 9.60 21.66
CA HIS A 405 21.55 9.56 20.83
C HIS A 405 21.84 10.20 19.48
N TYR A 406 20.96 9.97 18.51
CA TYR A 406 21.26 10.23 17.11
C TYR A 406 20.25 11.19 16.48
N ARG A 407 20.71 11.89 15.44
CA ARG A 407 19.92 12.83 14.65
C ARG A 407 19.92 12.45 13.16
N PRO A 408 18.89 12.84 12.41
CA PRO A 408 18.88 12.69 10.96
C PRO A 408 19.94 13.61 10.32
N VAL A 409 20.58 13.14 9.24
CA VAL A 409 21.51 13.94 8.43
C VAL A 409 20.99 14.07 6.99
N GLY A 410 20.77 12.94 6.33
CA GLY A 410 20.40 12.89 4.91
C GLY A 410 21.56 12.36 4.05
N CYS A 411 21.25 11.42 3.18
CA CYS A 411 22.17 10.87 2.17
C CYS A 411 21.36 10.32 0.99
N PRO A 412 21.99 9.95 -0.14
CA PRO A 412 21.28 9.36 -1.28
C PRO A 412 20.43 8.13 -0.93
N ALA A 413 20.87 7.27 0.00
CA ALA A 413 20.16 6.03 0.36
C ALA A 413 18.88 6.20 1.19
N CYS A 414 18.73 7.33 1.89
CA CYS A 414 17.44 7.78 2.46
C CYS A 414 16.84 8.92 1.65
N ALA A 415 17.43 9.16 0.48
CA ALA A 415 17.12 10.21 -0.44
C ALA A 415 16.96 11.57 0.30
N GLN A 416 17.96 11.93 1.08
CA GLN A 416 18.09 13.18 1.83
C GLN A 416 17.09 13.41 2.99
N SER A 417 16.24 12.44 3.33
CA SER A 417 15.30 12.61 4.46
C SER A 417 15.94 12.41 5.84
N GLY A 418 17.02 11.63 5.90
CA GLY A 418 17.63 11.16 7.15
C GLY A 418 16.92 9.97 7.79
N TYR A 419 15.85 9.45 7.17
CA TYR A 419 15.05 8.32 7.68
C TYR A 419 14.82 7.25 6.61
N ARG A 420 14.68 5.99 7.01
CA ARG A 420 14.31 4.88 6.12
C ARG A 420 13.54 3.80 6.90
N GLY A 421 12.25 3.67 6.61
CA GLY A 421 11.34 2.74 7.29
C GLY A 421 10.75 3.32 8.57
N ARG A 422 9.93 2.51 9.25
CA ARG A 422 9.13 2.93 10.42
C ARG A 422 9.10 1.85 11.49
N TYR A 423 8.96 2.26 12.75
CA TYR A 423 8.65 1.40 13.88
C TYR A 423 7.32 1.81 14.53
N GLY A 424 6.64 0.85 15.15
CA GLY A 424 5.54 1.14 16.05
C GLY A 424 6.03 1.59 17.43
N ILE A 425 5.27 2.50 18.02
CA ILE A 425 5.29 2.80 19.46
C ILE A 425 3.90 2.58 20.02
N TYR A 426 3.84 2.03 21.24
CA TYR A 426 2.62 1.47 21.79
C TYR A 426 2.40 1.90 23.24
N GLU A 427 1.14 2.14 23.56
CA GLU A 427 0.65 2.36 24.92
C GLU A 427 -0.51 1.39 25.12
N LEU A 428 -0.32 0.40 25.99
CA LEU A 428 -1.30 -0.67 26.24
C LEU A 428 -1.89 -0.52 27.64
N MET A 429 -3.13 -0.08 27.69
CA MET A 429 -3.93 0.00 28.91
C MET A 429 -4.72 -1.30 29.09
N LEU A 430 -4.40 -2.05 30.14
CA LEU A 430 -5.15 -3.25 30.54
C LEU A 430 -6.34 -2.85 31.42
N ILE A 431 -7.45 -3.57 31.29
CA ILE A 431 -8.65 -3.34 32.11
C ILE A 431 -8.69 -4.38 33.23
N ASP A 432 -8.14 -4.02 34.39
CA ASP A 432 -8.21 -4.81 35.63
C ASP A 432 -9.37 -4.37 36.54
N ASP A 433 -9.59 -5.04 37.67
CA ASP A 433 -10.69 -4.74 38.60
C ASP A 433 -10.70 -3.29 39.13
N ALA A 434 -9.53 -2.65 39.21
CA ALA A 434 -9.43 -1.25 39.60
C ALA A 434 -9.89 -0.34 38.46
N MET A 435 -9.44 -0.62 37.23
CA MET A 435 -9.84 0.08 36.03
C MET A 435 -11.35 -0.08 35.76
N GLN A 436 -11.91 -1.28 35.94
CA GLN A 436 -13.33 -1.53 35.78
C GLN A 436 -14.18 -0.63 36.68
N ARG A 437 -13.77 -0.44 37.95
CA ARG A 437 -14.44 0.47 38.89
C ARG A 437 -14.37 1.92 38.43
N LEU A 438 -13.20 2.38 37.97
CA LEU A 438 -13.05 3.75 37.45
C LEU A 438 -13.93 4.01 36.24
N ILE A 439 -14.02 3.04 35.31
CA ILE A 439 -14.89 3.11 34.14
C ILE A 439 -16.35 3.15 34.57
N HIS A 440 -16.77 2.23 35.44
CA HIS A 440 -18.13 2.17 35.98
C HIS A 440 -18.56 3.51 36.61
N ASP A 441 -17.67 4.11 37.41
CA ASP A 441 -17.94 5.34 38.15
C ASP A 441 -17.80 6.62 37.29
N ARG A 442 -17.56 6.48 35.97
CA ARG A 442 -17.34 7.60 35.05
C ARG A 442 -16.23 8.54 35.51
N SER A 443 -15.14 7.96 36.02
CA SER A 443 -13.97 8.72 36.47
C SER A 443 -13.37 9.53 35.32
N SER A 444 -12.68 10.62 35.66
CA SER A 444 -12.04 11.46 34.65
C SER A 444 -10.95 10.69 33.89
N GLU A 445 -10.70 11.11 32.64
CA GLU A 445 -9.64 10.56 31.79
C GLU A 445 -8.27 10.58 32.49
N GLN A 446 -7.99 11.64 33.24
CA GLN A 446 -6.75 11.78 34.03
C GLN A 446 -6.63 10.68 35.08
N GLN A 447 -7.71 10.36 35.82
CA GLN A 447 -7.69 9.30 36.83
C GLN A 447 -7.52 7.91 36.21
N ILE A 448 -8.18 7.65 35.07
CA ILE A 448 -8.01 6.41 34.29
C ILE A 448 -6.55 6.25 33.86
N ARG A 449 -5.96 7.32 33.32
CA ARG A 449 -4.57 7.32 32.88
C ARG A 449 -3.59 7.12 34.03
N ASP A 450 -3.78 7.82 35.14
CA ASP A 450 -2.93 7.71 36.33
C ASP A 450 -2.97 6.30 36.91
N GLN A 451 -4.15 5.68 36.95
CA GLN A 451 -4.30 4.28 37.37
C GLN A 451 -3.55 3.34 36.42
N ALA A 452 -3.72 3.50 35.11
CA ALA A 452 -3.06 2.65 34.11
C ALA A 452 -1.53 2.73 34.23
N LEU A 453 -0.99 3.94 34.40
CA LEU A 453 0.45 4.16 34.63
C LEU A 453 0.92 3.50 35.93
N ALA A 454 0.14 3.62 37.01
CA ALA A 454 0.44 3.01 38.30
C ALA A 454 0.47 1.46 38.23
N THR A 455 -0.32 0.86 37.34
CA THR A 455 -0.37 -0.60 37.10
C THR A 455 0.61 -1.07 36.02
N GLY A 456 1.55 -0.22 35.59
CA GLY A 456 2.65 -0.61 34.71
C GLY A 456 2.46 -0.32 33.22
N MET A 457 1.40 0.40 32.83
CA MET A 457 1.31 0.94 31.47
C MET A 457 2.49 1.89 31.20
N ARG A 458 3.07 1.77 30.01
CA ARG A 458 4.03 2.75 29.49
C ARG A 458 3.31 3.71 28.57
N SER A 459 3.56 5.01 28.70
CA SER A 459 3.01 5.98 27.76
C SER A 459 3.63 5.79 26.37
N LEU A 460 2.97 6.30 25.33
CA LEU A 460 3.53 6.32 23.96
C LEU A 460 4.94 6.93 23.93
N ARG A 461 5.18 7.96 24.75
CA ARG A 461 6.48 8.62 24.84
C ARG A 461 7.51 7.72 25.50
N ASP A 462 7.17 7.08 26.61
CA ASP A 462 8.10 6.19 27.32
C ASP A 462 8.46 4.95 26.48
N ASP A 463 7.49 4.38 25.77
CA ASP A 463 7.77 3.31 24.80
C ASP A 463 8.66 3.82 23.67
N GLY A 464 8.37 5.00 23.11
CA GLY A 464 9.19 5.60 22.06
C GLY A 464 10.63 5.91 22.48
N MET A 465 10.87 6.27 23.74
CA MET A 465 12.20 6.56 24.26
C MET A 465 13.16 5.37 24.18
N ARG A 466 12.66 4.12 24.21
CA ARG A 466 13.53 2.94 24.03
C ARG A 466 14.18 2.91 22.64
N TRP A 467 13.50 3.43 21.62
CA TRP A 467 14.06 3.52 20.27
C TRP A 467 15.12 4.61 20.15
N VAL A 468 14.97 5.71 20.90
CA VAL A 468 16.00 6.75 20.98
C VAL A 468 17.25 6.20 21.68
N GLN A 469 17.07 5.46 22.79
CA GLN A 469 18.16 4.81 23.51
C GLN A 469 18.87 3.72 22.69
N ALA A 470 18.15 3.07 21.79
CA ALA A 470 18.72 2.12 20.82
C ALA A 470 19.38 2.81 19.61
N GLY A 471 19.22 4.14 19.46
CA GLY A 471 19.72 4.88 18.29
C GLY A 471 19.00 4.53 16.98
N GLU A 472 17.75 4.07 17.09
CA GLU A 472 16.90 3.64 15.97
C GLU A 472 15.99 4.78 15.46
N THR A 473 15.65 5.76 16.31
CA THR A 473 14.93 6.97 15.92
C THR A 473 15.51 8.19 16.63
N SER A 474 15.04 9.39 16.26
CA SER A 474 15.51 10.65 16.84
C SER A 474 14.56 11.14 17.93
N LEU A 475 15.06 11.99 18.83
CA LEU A 475 14.24 12.60 19.88
C LEU A 475 13.16 13.50 19.28
N GLU A 476 13.50 14.27 18.25
CA GLU A 476 12.57 15.13 17.53
C GLU A 476 11.39 14.35 16.95
N GLU A 477 11.65 13.14 16.47
CA GLU A 477 10.62 12.27 15.90
C GLU A 477 9.64 11.77 16.98
N ILE A 478 10.15 11.36 18.15
CA ILE A 478 9.28 10.97 19.29
C ILE A 478 8.44 12.17 19.73
N LEU A 479 9.05 13.35 19.89
CA LEU A 479 8.34 14.56 20.28
C LEU A 479 7.30 14.97 19.25
N ARG A 480 7.55 14.78 17.95
CA ARG A 480 6.61 15.09 16.88
C ARG A 480 5.33 14.27 16.98
N VAL A 481 5.43 12.97 17.24
CA VAL A 481 4.27 12.05 17.24
C VAL A 481 3.56 11.95 18.59
N THR A 482 4.20 12.40 19.68
CA THR A 482 3.66 12.42 21.05
C THR A 482 3.34 13.82 21.57
N ARG A 483 3.21 14.80 20.67
CA ARG A 483 2.59 16.10 20.98
C ARG A 483 1.08 15.90 20.99
N SER A 484 0.53 15.70 22.19
CA SER A 484 -0.89 15.67 22.51
C SER A 484 -1.10 16.46 23.78
#